data_AF-A0A0M3IXE5-F1
#
_entry.id   AF-A0A0M3IXE5-F1
#
_cell.length_a   1.000
_cell.length_b   1.000
_cell.length_c   1.000
_cell.angle_alpha   90.00
_cell.angle_beta   90.00
_cell.angle_gamma   90.00
#
_symmetry.space_group_name_H-M   'P 1'
#
loop_
_entity.id
_entity.type
_entity.pdbx_description
1 polymer ?
#
loop_
_entity_poly.entity_id
_entity_poly.type
_entity_poly.pdbx_seq_one_letter_code
_entity_poly.pdbx_strand_id
1 'polypeptide(L)'
;QPKSYAVRHEAPIDWLVVDLVFDHFVTTDENVTLQANDWSHNFRIYGYKIAVKQSISHLEGTSLSLDFLSTYGPSQRIFTVYVDVVGR
;
A
#
# COMPACT_ATOMS: atom_id res chain seq x y z
N GLN A 1 -4.76 16.33 3.97
CA GLN A 1 -4.58 15.87 2.57
C GLN A 1 -4.37 14.38 2.60
N PRO A 2 -4.80 13.63 1.56
CA PRO A 2 -4.44 12.22 1.44
C PRO A 2 -2.91 12.10 1.39
N LYS A 3 -2.35 11.14 2.13
CA LYS A 3 -0.91 10.88 2.10
C LYS A 3 -0.62 9.99 0.89
N SER A 4 0.26 10.45 0.01
CA SER A 4 0.75 9.66 -1.14
C SER A 4 2.20 9.24 -0.92
N TYR A 5 2.54 8.06 -1.43
CA TYR A 5 3.88 7.49 -1.38
C TYR A 5 4.43 7.36 -2.79
N ALA A 6 5.60 7.94 -3.05
CA ALA A 6 6.28 7.77 -4.32
C ALA A 6 7.10 6.48 -4.32
N VAL A 7 6.89 5.63 -5.31
CA VAL A 7 7.72 4.46 -5.58
C VAL A 7 8.30 4.56 -6.99
N ARG A 8 9.59 4.29 -7.12
CA ARG A 8 10.23 4.27 -8.45
C ARG A 8 9.69 3.12 -9.28
N HIS A 9 9.46 3.35 -10.56
CA HIS A 9 8.99 2.30 -11.48
C HIS A 9 9.99 1.12 -11.61
N GLU A 10 11.27 1.34 -11.31
CA GLU A 10 12.33 0.33 -11.22
C GLU A 10 12.52 -0.28 -9.81
N ALA A 11 11.63 0.02 -8.85
CA ALA A 11 11.74 -0.50 -7.49
C ALA A 11 11.79 -2.04 -7.49
N PRO A 12 12.78 -2.64 -6.80
CA PRO A 12 12.91 -4.08 -6.75
C PRO A 12 11.74 -4.72 -5.99
N ILE A 13 11.55 -6.02 -6.20
CA ILE A 13 10.74 -6.86 -5.33
C ILE A 13 11.22 -6.67 -3.88
N ASP A 14 10.29 -6.64 -2.91
CA ASP A 14 10.52 -6.30 -1.50
C ASP A 14 10.84 -4.83 -1.19
N TRP A 15 10.80 -3.93 -2.17
CA TRP A 15 10.88 -2.51 -1.86
C TRP A 15 9.70 -2.07 -1.00
N LEU A 16 10.00 -1.50 0.18
CA LEU A 16 9.01 -0.98 1.12
C LEU A 16 8.34 0.27 0.54
N VAL A 17 7.01 0.25 0.45
CA VAL A 17 6.19 1.39 0.01
C VAL A 17 5.69 2.19 1.21
N VAL A 18 5.10 1.50 2.19
CA VAL A 18 4.53 2.11 3.39
C VAL A 18 4.59 1.14 4.57
N ASP A 19 4.77 1.67 5.78
CA ASP A 19 4.57 0.93 7.03
C ASP A 19 3.34 1.51 7.73
N LEU A 20 2.23 0.76 7.70
CA LEU A 20 0.91 1.26 8.12
C LEU A 20 0.84 1.59 9.61
N VAL A 21 1.70 1.01 10.45
CA VAL A 21 1.78 1.33 11.89
C VAL A 21 2.67 2.54 12.10
N PHE A 22 3.87 2.54 11.49
CA PHE A 22 4.80 3.67 11.60
C PHE A 22 4.19 4.97 11.07
N ASP A 23 3.45 4.87 9.97
CA ASP A 23 2.78 5.99 9.32
C ASP A 23 1.39 6.32 9.92
N HIS A 24 1.01 5.65 11.02
CA HIS A 24 -0.20 5.90 11.80
C HIS A 24 -1.53 5.70 11.05
N PHE A 25 -1.58 4.79 10.07
CA PHE A 25 -2.84 4.36 9.47
C PHE A 25 -3.60 3.43 10.42
N VAL A 26 -2.90 2.51 11.06
CA VAL A 26 -3.47 1.52 12.00
C VAL A 26 -2.59 1.33 13.24
N THR A 27 -3.12 0.67 14.26
CA THR A 27 -2.34 0.15 15.40
C THR A 27 -2.00 -1.33 15.23
N THR A 28 -1.08 -1.83 16.06
CA THR A 28 -0.67 -3.24 16.09
C THR A 28 -1.75 -4.21 16.59
N ASP A 29 -2.87 -3.69 17.09
CA ASP A 29 -4.01 -4.51 17.53
C ASP A 29 -5.06 -4.71 16.42
N GLU A 30 -4.87 -4.03 15.28
CA GLU A 30 -5.75 -4.15 14.12
C GLU A 30 -5.29 -5.29 13.20
N ASN A 31 -6.24 -6.05 12.65
CA ASN A 31 -6.02 -6.92 11.50
C ASN A 31 -6.24 -6.13 10.22
N VAL A 32 -5.31 -6.23 9.26
CA VAL A 32 -5.35 -5.47 8.01
C VAL A 32 -5.29 -6.40 6.81
N THR A 33 -6.19 -6.19 5.86
CA THR A 33 -6.24 -6.94 4.60
C THR A 33 -6.28 -5.98 3.42
N LEU A 34 -5.30 -6.09 2.51
CA LEU A 34 -5.34 -5.41 1.22
C LEU A 34 -6.51 -5.94 0.38
N GLN A 35 -7.40 -5.05 -0.04
CA GLN A 35 -8.55 -5.39 -0.87
C GLN A 35 -8.10 -5.61 -2.33
N ALA A 36 -8.78 -6.53 -3.00
CA ALA A 36 -8.50 -6.81 -4.40
C ALA A 36 -8.96 -5.65 -5.29
N ASN A 37 -8.05 -5.16 -6.13
CA ASN A 37 -8.30 -4.23 -7.22
C ASN A 37 -7.28 -4.44 -8.35
N ASP A 38 -7.36 -3.63 -9.40
CA ASP A 38 -6.53 -3.73 -10.61
C ASP A 38 -5.02 -3.76 -10.33
N TRP A 39 -4.56 -3.18 -9.21
CA TRP A 39 -3.13 -3.00 -8.89
C TRP A 39 -2.69 -3.81 -7.67
N SER A 40 -3.62 -4.27 -6.85
CA SER A 40 -3.36 -4.97 -5.58
C SER A 40 -2.42 -6.17 -5.73
N HIS A 41 -2.50 -6.85 -6.88
CA HIS A 41 -1.68 -8.01 -7.20
C HIS A 41 -0.19 -7.68 -7.41
N ASN A 42 0.16 -6.41 -7.64
CA ASN A 42 1.53 -5.92 -7.74
C ASN A 42 2.20 -5.70 -6.38
N PHE A 43 1.41 -5.69 -5.30
CA PHE A 43 1.87 -5.42 -3.93
C PHE A 43 1.61 -6.62 -3.02
N ARG A 44 2.26 -6.63 -1.87
CA ARG A 44 2.04 -7.60 -0.80
C ARG A 44 2.15 -6.95 0.56
N ILE A 45 1.49 -7.55 1.52
CA ILE A 45 1.49 -7.15 2.92
C ILE A 45 2.31 -8.13 3.76
N TYR A 46 3.23 -7.60 4.56
CA TYR A 46 4.05 -8.32 5.53
C TYR A 46 3.83 -7.73 6.91
N GLY A 47 2.92 -8.33 7.69
CA GLY A 47 2.42 -7.69 8.91
C GLY A 47 1.69 -6.40 8.55
N TYR A 48 2.29 -5.26 8.88
CA TYR A 48 1.76 -3.92 8.57
C TYR A 48 2.52 -3.18 7.46
N LYS A 49 3.49 -3.85 6.82
CA LYS A 49 4.32 -3.26 5.77
C LYS A 49 3.81 -3.65 4.40
N ILE A 50 3.70 -2.67 3.50
CA ILE A 50 3.35 -2.88 2.10
C ILE A 50 4.62 -2.79 1.27
N ALA A 51 4.84 -3.80 0.44
CA ALA A 51 6.02 -3.88 -0.42
C ALA A 51 5.66 -4.29 -1.85
N VAL A 52 6.55 -3.97 -2.78
CA VAL A 52 6.47 -4.42 -4.17
C VAL A 52 6.59 -5.95 -4.21
N LYS A 53 5.65 -6.61 -4.88
CA LYS A 53 5.62 -8.06 -5.04
C LYS A 53 6.18 -8.51 -6.39
N GLN A 54 5.97 -7.71 -7.44
CA GLN A 54 6.41 -7.96 -8.80
C GLN A 54 6.70 -6.64 -9.52
N SER A 55 7.30 -6.70 -10.72
CA SER A 55 7.62 -5.49 -11.49
C SER A 55 6.40 -4.58 -11.65
N ILE A 56 6.61 -3.29 -11.34
CA ILE A 56 5.65 -2.19 -11.51
C ILE A 56 6.06 -1.23 -12.61
N SER A 57 7.05 -1.59 -13.43
CA SER A 57 7.62 -0.67 -14.43
C SER A 57 6.60 -0.24 -15.50
N HIS A 58 5.61 -1.08 -15.79
CA HIS A 58 4.50 -0.77 -16.70
C HIS A 58 3.47 0.22 -16.12
N LEU A 59 3.59 0.57 -14.83
CA LEU A 59 2.70 1.51 -14.14
C LEU A 59 3.32 2.92 -14.04
N GLU A 60 4.50 3.16 -14.63
CA GLU A 60 5.17 4.46 -14.63
C GLU A 60 4.22 5.60 -15.04
N GLY A 61 4.19 6.67 -14.25
CA GLY A 61 3.32 7.83 -14.45
C GLY A 61 1.89 7.66 -13.90
N THR A 62 1.60 6.55 -13.22
CA THR A 62 0.26 6.26 -12.68
C THR A 62 0.20 6.50 -11.16
N SER A 63 -0.91 7.10 -10.70
CA SER A 63 -1.30 7.15 -9.29
C SER A 63 -2.25 6.01 -8.96
N LEU A 64 -1.84 5.12 -8.06
CA LEU A 64 -2.59 3.93 -7.65
C LEU A 64 -3.30 4.19 -6.32
N SER A 65 -4.49 3.64 -6.17
CA SER A 65 -5.19 3.57 -4.89
C SER A 65 -5.18 2.13 -4.37
N LEU A 66 -4.63 1.92 -3.19
CA LEU A 66 -4.66 0.64 -2.47
C LEU A 66 -5.62 0.76 -1.29
N ASP A 67 -6.71 0.01 -1.34
CA ASP A 67 -7.73 0.02 -0.28
C ASP A 67 -7.48 -1.11 0.71
N PHE A 68 -7.61 -0.80 1.99
CA PHE A 68 -7.38 -1.73 3.09
C PHE A 68 -8.62 -1.83 3.95
N LEU A 69 -9.02 -3.06 4.27
CA LEU A 69 -9.99 -3.34 5.32
C LEU A 69 -9.23 -3.56 6.62
N SER A 70 -9.59 -2.81 7.66
CA SER A 70 -9.01 -2.92 9.00
C SER A 70 -10.08 -3.16 10.06
N THR A 71 -9.76 -3.98 11.06
CA THR A 71 -10.54 -4.06 12.29
C THR A 71 -10.15 -2.91 13.21
N TYR A 72 -11.09 -2.03 13.56
CA TYR A 72 -10.86 -0.90 14.46
C TYR A 72 -11.75 -1.04 15.71
N GLY A 73 -11.20 -1.65 16.76
CA GLY A 73 -11.96 -2.04 17.95
C GLY A 73 -13.09 -3.03 17.59
N PRO A 74 -14.36 -2.75 17.95
CA PRO A 74 -15.49 -3.60 17.57
C PRO A 74 -15.98 -3.40 16.13
N SER A 75 -15.37 -2.48 15.38
CA SER A 75 -15.83 -2.05 14.05
C SER A 75 -14.86 -2.46 12.94
N GLN A 76 -15.29 -2.31 11.71
CA GLN A 76 -14.42 -2.35 10.53
C GLN A 76 -14.35 -0.97 9.88
N ARG A 77 -13.22 -0.65 9.26
CA ARG A 77 -13.02 0.56 8.46
C ARG A 77 -12.28 0.25 7.18
N ILE A 78 -12.56 1.04 6.15
CA ILE A 78 -11.77 1.06 4.92
C ILE A 78 -10.93 2.33 4.94
N PHE A 79 -9.66 2.21 4.58
CA PHE A 79 -8.80 3.34 4.31
C PHE A 79 -7.99 3.11 3.03
N THR A 80 -7.57 4.20 2.40
CA THR A 80 -6.85 4.16 1.13
C THR A 80 -5.43 4.69 1.32
N VAL A 81 -4.47 3.98 0.74
CA VAL A 81 -3.10 4.45 0.55
C VAL A 81 -2.92 4.78 -0.92
N TYR A 82 -2.46 5.99 -1.22
CA TYR A 82 -2.12 6.40 -2.57
C TYR A 82 -0.64 6.13 -2.84
N VAL A 83 -0.35 5.56 -4.02
CA VAL A 83 1.01 5.22 -4.45
C VAL A 83 1.25 5.80 -5.83
N ASP A 84 2.17 6.75 -5.94
CA ASP A 84 2.57 7.34 -7.22
C ASP A 84 3.77 6.56 -7.77
N VAL A 85 3.62 5.93 -8.93
CA VAL A 85 4.72 5.24 -9.60
C VAL A 85 5.47 6.24 -10.47
N VAL A 86 6.64 6.68 -10.02
CA VAL A 86 7.39 7.77 -10.64
C VAL A 86 8.56 7.29 -11.49
N GLY A 87 8.78 8.00 -12.59
CA GLY A 87 10.02 7.95 -13.38
C GLY A 87 11.11 8.85 -12.79
N ARG A 88 12.25 8.93 -13.48
CA ARG A 88 13.36 9.83 -13.12
C ARG A 88 13.02 11.30 -13.26
#